data_AF-R1B3S0-F1
#
_entry.id   AF-R1B3S0-F1
#
_cell.length_a   1.000
_cell.length_b   1.000
_cell.length_c   1.000
_cell.angle_alpha   90.00
_cell.angle_beta   90.00
_cell.angle_gamma   90.00
#
_symmetry.space_group_name_H-M   'P 1'
#
loop_
_entity.id
_entity.type
_entity.pdbx_description
1 polymer ?
#
loop_
_entity_poly.entity_id
_entity_poly.type
_entity_poly.pdbx_seq_one_letter_code
_entity_poly.pdbx_strand_id
1 'polypeptide(L)'
;MNQLLAYVQKKHLREMNEAALMHRRLMIGAGLVILTLFAILGAIVATSAGPRLRRLAFGSGAALLLLLLVASVTSSSSRRPHSMFFGLSSSFCSATPSKVSSPLRWAEPSTANDRAATADRICCRNHDYAEWSGSWTASSFPKRLAAGETITFYDVASHLPLYRAPIGRTFDEFFEESKAHGWPSFRDQEVIWENVVVKSGGEVVSGNGTHLGHNLPDRKGNRHCINLVCVSGPPPTAVSTEYTRPDKLCPRACSRRPRPRRSQAGR
;
A
#
# COMPACT_ATOMS: atom_id res chain seq x y z
N MET A 1 -21.46 11.79 19.12
CA MET A 1 -20.32 12.05 18.22
C MET A 1 -20.12 10.94 17.17
N ASN A 2 -20.22 9.65 17.53
CA ASN A 2 -19.95 8.52 16.61
C ASN A 2 -20.95 8.35 15.44
N GLN A 3 -22.24 8.67 15.64
CA GLN A 3 -23.26 8.58 14.59
C GLN A 3 -23.02 9.58 13.45
N LEU A 4 -22.55 10.79 13.79
CA LEU A 4 -22.28 11.84 12.80
C LEU A 4 -21.06 11.50 11.93
N LEU A 5 -20.00 10.95 12.53
CA LEU A 5 -18.81 10.50 11.80
C LEU A 5 -19.13 9.35 10.85
N ALA A 6 -19.91 8.35 11.31
CA ALA A 6 -20.36 7.25 10.46
C ALA A 6 -21.25 7.73 9.29
N TYR A 7 -22.10 8.73 9.53
CA TYR A 7 -22.91 9.35 8.49
C TYR A 7 -22.06 10.09 7.46
N VAL A 8 -21.08 10.88 7.90
CA VAL A 8 -20.16 11.62 7.03
C VAL A 8 -19.31 10.66 6.18
N GLN A 9 -18.76 9.59 6.77
CA GLN A 9 -18.00 8.58 6.03
C GLN A 9 -18.87 7.85 4.99
N LYS A 10 -20.10 7.45 5.33
CA LYS A 10 -21.04 6.83 4.38
C LYS A 10 -21.48 7.79 3.27
N LYS A 11 -21.60 9.09 3.57
CA LYS A 11 -21.92 10.10 2.56
C LYS A 11 -20.75 10.25 1.58
N HIS A 12 -19.53 10.39 2.10
CA HIS A 12 -18.33 10.54 1.29
C HIS A 12 -18.06 9.33 0.40
N LEU A 13 -18.24 8.11 0.93
CA LEU A 13 -18.09 6.88 0.15
C LEU A 13 -19.13 6.77 -0.98
N ARG A 14 -20.38 7.20 -0.73
CA ARG A 14 -21.41 7.26 -1.77
C ARG A 14 -21.07 8.26 -2.86
N GLU A 15 -20.62 9.46 -2.49
CA GLU A 15 -20.19 10.49 -3.46
C GLU A 15 -19.01 10.01 -4.32
N MET A 16 -18.03 9.32 -3.73
CA MET A 16 -16.91 8.73 -4.47
C MET A 16 -17.36 7.62 -5.44
N ASN A 17 -18.29 6.76 -5.03
CA ASN A 17 -18.82 5.69 -5.88
C ASN A 17 -19.65 6.25 -7.04
N GLU A 18 -20.49 7.26 -6.80
CA GLU A 18 -21.27 7.94 -7.85
C GLU A 18 -20.34 8.67 -8.84
N ALA A 19 -19.29 9.32 -8.37
CA ALA A 19 -18.30 9.96 -9.24
C ALA A 19 -17.54 8.94 -10.11
N ALA A 20 -17.17 7.79 -9.53
CA ALA A 20 -16.53 6.71 -10.27
C ALA A 20 -17.47 6.08 -11.31
N LEU A 21 -18.76 5.93 -10.98
CA LEU A 21 -19.77 5.42 -11.90
C LEU A 21 -20.06 6.42 -13.04
N MET A 22 -20.15 7.72 -12.74
CA MET A 22 -20.29 8.79 -13.72
C MET A 22 -19.11 8.82 -14.70
N HIS A 23 -17.88 8.70 -14.19
CA HIS A 23 -16.69 8.63 -15.03
C HIS A 23 -16.71 7.39 -15.95
N ARG A 24 -17.12 6.22 -15.42
CA ARG A 24 -17.27 5.00 -16.25
C ARG A 24 -18.32 5.18 -17.34
N ARG A 25 -19.49 5.77 -17.02
CA ARG A 25 -20.56 6.04 -18.00
C ARG A 25 -20.09 7.01 -19.09
N LEU A 26 -19.36 8.07 -18.72
CA LEU A 26 -18.82 9.05 -19.67
C LEU A 26 -17.81 8.39 -20.62
N MET A 27 -16.90 7.56 -20.10
CA MET A 27 -15.89 6.87 -20.92
C MET A 27 -16.53 5.86 -21.88
N ILE A 28 -17.56 5.13 -21.43
CA ILE A 28 -18.33 4.22 -22.28
C ILE A 28 -19.06 5.00 -23.39
N GLY A 29 -19.71 6.12 -23.04
CA GLY A 29 -20.39 6.97 -24.01
C GLY A 29 -19.45 7.58 -25.05
N ALA A 30 -18.31 8.14 -24.62
CA ALA A 30 -17.29 8.68 -25.52
C ALA A 30 -16.70 7.61 -26.45
N GLY A 31 -16.43 6.40 -25.92
CA GLY A 31 -15.96 5.27 -26.72
C GLY A 31 -16.97 4.86 -27.81
N LEU A 32 -18.27 4.82 -27.47
CA LEU A 32 -19.32 4.49 -28.43
C LEU A 32 -19.41 5.54 -29.56
N VAL A 33 -19.35 6.84 -29.22
CA VAL A 33 -19.37 7.93 -30.21
C VAL A 33 -18.17 7.82 -31.15
N ILE A 34 -16.97 7.60 -30.62
CA ILE A 34 -15.75 7.44 -31.42
C ILE A 34 -15.89 6.26 -32.39
N LEU A 35 -16.37 5.10 -31.92
CA LEU A 35 -16.61 3.93 -32.78
C LEU A 35 -17.61 4.22 -33.90
N THR A 36 -18.70 4.93 -33.61
CA THR A 36 -19.68 5.29 -34.64
C THR A 36 -19.09 6.25 -35.69
N LEU A 37 -18.27 7.22 -35.29
CA LEU A 37 -17.60 8.13 -36.23
C LEU A 37 -16.62 7.39 -37.14
N PHE A 38 -15.86 6.42 -36.60
CA PHE A 38 -14.98 5.57 -37.42
C PHE A 38 -15.75 4.70 -38.40
N ALA A 39 -16.89 4.14 -38.00
CA ALA A 39 -17.74 3.35 -38.89
C ALA A 39 -18.30 4.19 -40.05
N ILE A 40 -18.78 5.41 -39.74
CA ILE A 40 -19.27 6.36 -40.75
C ILE A 40 -18.15 6.77 -41.71
N LEU A 41 -16.97 7.11 -41.20
CA LEU A 41 -15.82 7.47 -42.02
C LEU A 41 -15.38 6.30 -42.92
N GLY A 42 -15.38 5.07 -42.39
CA GLY A 42 -15.11 3.86 -43.16
C GLY A 42 -16.10 3.67 -44.32
N ALA A 43 -17.40 3.90 -44.08
CA ALA A 43 -18.43 3.82 -45.12
C ALA A 43 -18.27 4.91 -46.20
N ILE A 44 -17.89 6.14 -45.81
CA ILE A 44 -17.61 7.24 -46.75
C ILE A 44 -16.40 6.92 -47.63
N VAL A 45 -15.32 6.37 -47.06
CA VAL A 45 -14.13 5.97 -47.82
C VAL A 45 -14.45 4.80 -48.77
N ALA A 46 -15.28 3.85 -48.33
CA ALA A 46 -15.70 2.72 -49.15
C ALA A 46 -16.54 3.13 -50.38
N THR A 47 -17.29 4.24 -50.27
CA THR A 47 -18.17 4.74 -51.35
C THR A 47 -17.52 5.77 -52.26
N SER A 48 -16.53 6.54 -51.77
CA SER A 48 -15.92 7.66 -52.52
C SER A 48 -14.57 7.35 -53.20
N ALA A 49 -13.90 6.25 -52.85
CA ALA A 49 -12.53 5.99 -53.31
C ALA A 49 -12.43 4.94 -54.43
N GLY A 50 -11.61 5.22 -55.46
CA GLY A 50 -11.26 4.28 -56.53
C GLY A 50 -10.48 3.05 -56.02
N PRO A 51 -10.39 1.97 -56.82
CA PRO A 51 -9.92 0.64 -56.36
C PRO A 51 -8.49 0.61 -55.79
N ARG A 52 -7.64 1.61 -56.10
CA ARG A 52 -6.29 1.75 -55.54
C ARG A 52 -6.27 2.30 -54.10
N LEU A 53 -7.19 3.20 -53.72
CA LEU A 53 -7.26 3.74 -52.35
C LEU A 53 -7.92 2.76 -51.37
N ARG A 54 -8.84 1.90 -51.85
CA ARG A 54 -9.50 0.88 -51.01
C ARG A 54 -8.52 -0.14 -50.41
N ARG A 55 -7.40 -0.42 -51.08
CA ARG A 55 -6.36 -1.35 -50.58
C ARG A 55 -5.44 -0.73 -49.52
N LEU A 56 -5.27 0.60 -49.51
CA LEU A 56 -4.47 1.30 -48.49
C LEU A 56 -5.24 1.51 -47.18
N ALA A 57 -6.56 1.78 -47.25
CA ALA A 57 -7.39 2.03 -46.07
C ALA A 57 -7.53 0.82 -45.13
N PHE A 58 -7.56 -0.41 -45.66
CA PHE A 58 -7.70 -1.63 -44.86
C PHE A 58 -6.40 -2.05 -44.15
N GLY A 59 -5.23 -1.75 -44.74
CA GLY A 59 -3.93 -2.12 -44.15
C GLY A 59 -3.48 -1.18 -43.02
N SER A 60 -3.77 0.12 -43.14
CA SER A 60 -3.32 1.13 -42.18
C SER A 60 -4.33 1.38 -41.04
N GLY A 61 -5.63 1.21 -41.31
CA GLY A 61 -6.70 1.48 -40.34
C GLY A 61 -6.74 0.50 -39.17
N ALA A 62 -6.49 -0.79 -39.44
CA ALA A 62 -6.45 -1.82 -38.39
C ALA A 62 -5.26 -1.62 -37.43
N ALA A 63 -4.10 -1.16 -37.95
CA ALA A 63 -2.93 -0.86 -37.14
C ALA A 63 -3.14 0.37 -36.25
N LEU A 64 -3.80 1.42 -36.75
CA LEU A 64 -4.10 2.62 -35.97
C LEU A 64 -5.17 2.34 -34.88
N LEU A 65 -6.17 1.51 -35.18
CA LEU A 65 -7.18 1.08 -34.20
C LEU A 65 -6.57 0.22 -33.08
N LEU A 66 -5.63 -0.66 -33.43
CA LEU A 66 -4.88 -1.46 -32.45
C LEU A 66 -3.97 -0.57 -31.58
N LEU A 67 -3.29 0.42 -32.17
CA LEU A 67 -2.47 1.40 -31.43
C LEU A 67 -3.30 2.27 -30.49
N LEU A 68 -4.50 2.71 -30.90
CA LEU A 68 -5.40 3.48 -30.04
C LEU A 68 -6.02 2.62 -28.93
N LEU A 69 -6.34 1.36 -29.19
CA LEU A 69 -6.75 0.41 -28.14
C LEU A 69 -5.62 0.15 -27.12
N VAL A 70 -4.38 0.00 -27.57
CA VAL A 70 -3.21 -0.14 -26.68
C VAL A 70 -2.94 1.15 -25.89
N ALA A 71 -3.10 2.33 -26.51
CA ALA A 71 -2.99 3.62 -25.82
C ALA A 71 -4.11 3.84 -24.78
N SER A 72 -5.31 3.27 -25.02
CA SER A 72 -6.45 3.32 -24.09
C SER A 72 -6.27 2.38 -22.91
N VAL A 73 -5.62 1.23 -23.10
CA VAL A 73 -5.26 0.28 -22.01
C VAL A 73 -4.08 0.81 -21.18
N THR A 74 -3.17 1.58 -21.78
CA THR A 74 -2.00 2.16 -21.08
C THR A 74 -2.26 3.54 -20.44
N SER A 75 -3.34 4.25 -20.82
CA SER A 75 -3.69 5.56 -20.24
C SER A 75 -4.50 5.51 -18.94
N SER A 76 -4.64 4.34 -18.30
CA SER A 76 -5.15 4.25 -16.92
C SER A 76 -4.12 4.61 -15.83
N SER A 77 -2.97 5.17 -16.22
CA SER A 77 -2.13 5.97 -15.30
C SER A 77 -2.80 7.34 -15.10
N SER A 78 -3.90 7.36 -14.34
CA SER A 78 -4.40 8.59 -13.72
C SER A 78 -3.33 9.08 -12.75
N ARG A 79 -2.49 10.00 -13.22
CA ARG A 79 -1.73 10.90 -12.34
C ARG A 79 -2.76 11.73 -11.57
N ARG A 80 -3.13 11.27 -10.38
CA ARG A 80 -3.59 12.18 -9.34
C ARG A 80 -2.35 12.85 -8.75
N PRO A 81 -2.37 14.17 -8.48
CA PRO A 81 -1.32 14.82 -7.74
C PRO A 81 -1.49 14.40 -6.28
N HIS A 82 -0.95 13.24 -5.91
CA HIS A 82 -0.63 13.02 -4.52
C HIS A 82 0.50 13.98 -4.18
N SER A 83 0.22 14.81 -3.18
CA SER A 83 1.16 15.56 -2.36
C SER A 83 2.63 15.24 -2.61
N MET A 84 3.45 16.28 -2.72
CA MET A 84 4.88 16.20 -2.42
C MET A 84 5.08 15.61 -1.01
N PHE A 85 5.06 14.29 -0.89
CA PHE A 85 5.74 13.59 0.18
C PHE A 85 7.18 13.48 -0.27
N PHE A 86 8.02 14.28 0.38
CA PHE A 86 9.47 14.23 0.22
C PHE A 86 9.95 12.78 0.28
N GLY A 87 10.62 12.36 -0.78
CA GLY A 87 11.37 11.12 -0.81
C GLY A 87 12.46 11.14 0.25
N LEU A 88 12.56 10.01 0.94
CA LEU A 88 13.76 9.28 1.36
C LEU A 88 13.32 8.25 2.42
N SER A 89 12.41 7.33 2.05
CA SER A 89 12.21 6.13 2.87
C SER A 89 13.20 5.10 2.34
N SER A 90 14.39 5.06 2.94
CA SER A 90 15.26 3.90 2.81
C SER A 90 14.45 2.69 3.25
N SER A 91 13.96 1.89 2.30
CA SER A 91 13.21 0.67 2.59
C SER A 91 14.08 -0.19 3.51
N PHE A 92 13.64 -0.38 4.76
CA PHE A 92 14.42 -1.11 5.78
C PHE A 92 14.70 -2.55 5.34
N CYS A 93 13.86 -3.10 4.46
CA CYS A 93 14.01 -4.41 3.87
C CYS A 93 14.92 -4.43 2.62
N SER A 94 15.31 -3.28 2.07
CA SER A 94 16.13 -3.17 0.85
C SER A 94 17.64 -3.00 1.12
N ALA A 95 18.06 -2.93 2.38
CA ALA A 95 19.47 -2.88 2.77
C ALA A 95 19.88 -4.19 3.47
N THR A 96 21.02 -4.76 3.09
CA THR A 96 21.75 -5.90 3.70
C THR A 96 21.77 -5.93 5.24
N PRO A 97 22.01 -7.11 5.85
CA PRO A 97 21.02 -8.17 6.03
C PRO A 97 19.80 -7.67 6.83
N SER A 98 18.59 -8.12 6.49
CA SER A 98 17.36 -7.56 7.06
C SER A 98 17.34 -7.63 8.58
N LYS A 99 17.16 -6.47 9.22
CA LYS A 99 17.12 -6.31 10.67
C LYS A 99 15.70 -6.60 11.19
N VAL A 100 15.19 -7.81 10.95
CA VAL A 100 13.94 -8.25 11.56
C VAL A 100 14.14 -8.46 13.07
N SER A 101 13.13 -8.15 13.85
CA SER A 101 13.14 -8.35 15.30
C SER A 101 13.45 -9.81 15.66
N SER A 102 14.28 -10.02 16.69
CA SER A 102 14.51 -11.33 17.28
C SER A 102 14.73 -11.19 18.80
N PRO A 103 14.00 -11.94 19.65
CA PRO A 103 12.91 -12.84 19.29
C PRO A 103 11.65 -12.11 18.82
N LEU A 104 10.82 -12.77 18.02
CA LEU A 104 9.48 -12.27 17.67
C LEU A 104 8.56 -12.34 18.87
N ARG A 105 7.66 -11.36 19.01
CA ARG A 105 6.79 -11.19 20.19
C ARG A 105 5.93 -12.42 20.55
N TRP A 106 5.60 -13.25 19.56
CA TRP A 106 4.73 -14.42 19.75
C TRP A 106 5.42 -15.75 19.43
N ALA A 107 6.73 -15.73 19.12
CA ALA A 107 7.45 -16.98 18.92
C ALA A 107 7.71 -17.65 20.27
N GLU A 108 7.43 -18.95 20.35
CA GLU A 108 7.83 -19.76 21.49
C GLU A 108 9.37 -19.92 21.49
N PRO A 109 10.04 -20.00 22.66
CA PRO A 109 11.50 -20.08 22.74
C PRO A 109 12.10 -21.20 21.88
N SER A 110 11.44 -22.36 21.82
CA SER A 110 11.87 -23.52 21.03
C SER A 110 11.83 -23.29 19.52
N THR A 111 11.09 -22.29 19.03
CA THR A 111 10.90 -21.99 17.60
C THR A 111 11.41 -20.60 17.21
N ALA A 112 11.99 -19.85 18.14
CA ALA A 112 12.33 -18.43 17.95
C ALA A 112 13.26 -18.19 16.73
N ASN A 113 14.27 -19.05 16.54
CA ASN A 113 15.20 -18.94 15.42
C ASN A 113 14.51 -19.22 14.07
N ASP A 114 13.69 -20.27 13.99
CA ASP A 114 12.97 -20.63 12.77
C ASP A 114 11.95 -19.56 12.36
N ARG A 115 11.30 -18.97 13.37
CA ARG A 115 10.36 -17.87 13.18
C ARG A 115 11.07 -16.60 12.71
N ALA A 116 12.22 -16.26 13.28
CA ALA A 116 13.04 -15.13 12.83
C ALA A 116 13.56 -15.34 11.41
N ALA A 117 14.03 -16.54 11.06
CA ALA A 117 14.45 -16.88 9.69
C ALA A 117 13.29 -16.80 8.69
N THR A 118 12.09 -17.24 9.11
CA THR A 118 10.87 -17.08 8.30
C THR A 118 10.53 -15.60 8.10
N ALA A 119 10.67 -14.76 9.13
CA ALA A 119 10.41 -13.33 9.02
C ALA A 119 11.39 -12.63 8.06
N ASP A 120 12.69 -12.91 8.17
CA ASP A 120 13.71 -12.37 7.27
C ASP A 120 13.41 -12.73 5.80
N ARG A 121 13.03 -13.98 5.54
CA ARG A 121 12.64 -14.45 4.20
C ARG A 121 11.35 -13.80 3.71
N ILE A 122 10.28 -13.86 4.48
CA ILE A 122 8.93 -13.51 4.03
C ILE A 122 8.68 -12.01 4.02
N CYS A 123 9.17 -11.28 5.03
CA CYS A 123 8.81 -9.88 5.23
C CYS A 123 9.70 -8.92 4.44
N CYS A 124 10.96 -9.31 4.16
CA CYS A 124 11.92 -8.42 3.51
C CYS A 124 12.48 -8.91 2.18
N ARG A 125 12.39 -10.22 1.86
CA ARG A 125 13.01 -10.79 0.65
C ARG A 125 12.00 -11.42 -0.30
N ASN A 126 10.71 -11.16 -0.08
CA ASN A 126 9.64 -11.83 -0.77
C ASN A 126 8.43 -10.88 -0.91
N HIS A 127 7.84 -10.88 -2.09
CA HIS A 127 6.63 -10.11 -2.41
C HIS A 127 5.45 -10.99 -2.85
N ASP A 128 5.70 -12.29 -3.10
CA ASP A 128 4.73 -13.19 -3.72
C ASP A 128 4.24 -14.29 -2.77
N TYR A 129 5.08 -14.75 -1.85
CA TYR A 129 4.78 -15.89 -0.97
C TYR A 129 4.32 -15.47 0.44
N ALA A 130 3.73 -16.40 1.17
CA ALA A 130 3.33 -16.21 2.56
C ALA A 130 4.07 -17.22 3.47
N GLU A 131 4.06 -16.97 4.77
CA GLU A 131 4.36 -18.01 5.75
C GLU A 131 3.34 -19.15 5.62
N TRP A 132 3.66 -20.33 6.14
CA TRP A 132 2.77 -21.49 6.04
C TRP A 132 1.41 -21.21 6.72
N SER A 133 0.33 -21.53 6.00
CA SER A 133 -1.05 -21.42 6.47
C SER A 133 -1.23 -22.16 7.79
N GLY A 134 -1.88 -21.52 8.76
CA GLY A 134 -2.16 -22.08 10.08
C GLY A 134 -0.98 -22.05 11.06
N SER A 135 0.25 -21.78 10.62
CA SER A 135 1.43 -21.70 11.51
C SER A 135 1.25 -20.73 12.69
N TRP A 136 0.47 -19.67 12.48
CA TRP A 136 0.14 -18.67 13.49
C TRP A 136 -0.68 -19.23 14.67
N THR A 137 -1.43 -20.32 14.48
CA THR A 137 -2.27 -20.93 15.53
C THR A 137 -1.47 -21.61 16.64
N ALA A 138 -0.25 -22.08 16.32
CA ALA A 138 0.66 -22.71 17.28
C ALA A 138 1.48 -21.70 18.11
N SER A 139 1.33 -20.39 17.84
CA SER A 139 2.03 -19.34 18.58
C SER A 139 1.32 -18.97 19.88
N SER A 140 1.95 -18.13 20.72
CA SER A 140 1.29 -17.60 21.94
C SER A 140 0.20 -16.57 21.65
N PHE A 141 0.07 -16.12 20.40
CA PHE A 141 -0.83 -15.04 19.99
C PHE A 141 -2.32 -15.32 20.27
N PRO A 142 -2.91 -16.48 19.92
CA PRO A 142 -4.32 -16.76 20.19
C PRO A 142 -4.66 -16.73 21.69
N LYS A 143 -3.73 -17.18 22.55
CA LYS A 143 -3.92 -17.18 24.01
C LYS A 143 -4.05 -15.78 24.58
N ARG A 144 -3.39 -14.77 23.97
CA ARG A 144 -3.43 -13.38 24.45
C ARG A 144 -4.68 -12.65 24.00
N LEU A 145 -5.15 -12.88 22.77
CA LEU A 145 -6.39 -12.27 22.30
C LEU A 145 -7.63 -12.83 23.01
N ALA A 146 -7.59 -14.09 23.48
CA ALA A 146 -8.66 -14.71 24.25
C ALA A 146 -8.97 -14.00 25.59
N ALA A 147 -8.07 -13.14 26.07
CA ALA A 147 -8.30 -12.30 27.26
C ALA A 147 -9.27 -11.12 27.01
N GLY A 148 -9.81 -10.99 25.78
CA GLY A 148 -10.75 -9.92 25.42
C GLY A 148 -10.07 -8.57 25.13
N GLU A 149 -8.74 -8.55 25.04
CA GLU A 149 -7.97 -7.34 24.80
C GLU A 149 -7.83 -7.05 23.31
N THR A 150 -8.01 -5.78 22.93
CA THR A 150 -7.62 -5.31 21.61
C THR A 150 -6.09 -5.17 21.55
N ILE A 151 -5.45 -5.92 20.66
CA ILE A 151 -3.99 -5.94 20.51
C ILE A 151 -3.55 -5.03 19.36
N THR A 152 -2.46 -4.28 19.58
CA THR A 152 -1.74 -3.58 18.51
C THR A 152 -0.61 -4.46 17.96
N PHE A 153 -0.59 -4.57 16.64
CA PHE A 153 0.34 -5.36 15.83
C PHE A 153 1.39 -4.43 15.23
N TYR A 154 2.67 -4.81 15.31
CA TYR A 154 3.78 -3.92 14.94
C TYR A 154 4.63 -4.55 13.86
N ASP A 155 5.10 -3.72 12.93
CA ASP A 155 6.05 -4.10 11.90
C ASP A 155 7.29 -4.76 12.52
N VAL A 156 7.69 -5.91 11.99
CA VAL A 156 8.82 -6.68 12.51
C VAL A 156 10.17 -5.99 12.32
N ALA A 157 10.30 -5.08 11.37
CA ALA A 157 11.53 -4.35 11.07
C ALA A 157 11.52 -2.91 11.59
N SER A 158 10.42 -2.17 11.41
CA SER A 158 10.34 -0.75 11.79
C SER A 158 9.66 -0.49 13.13
N HIS A 159 8.98 -1.49 13.70
CA HIS A 159 8.15 -1.34 14.91
C HIS A 159 6.99 -0.35 14.77
N LEU A 160 6.62 0.04 13.55
CA LEU A 160 5.45 0.88 13.32
C LEU A 160 4.17 0.10 13.69
N PRO A 161 3.18 0.74 14.33
CA PRO A 161 1.89 0.09 14.56
C PRO A 161 1.14 -0.04 13.23
N LEU A 162 0.75 -1.26 12.86
CA LEU A 162 0.16 -1.59 11.56
C LEU A 162 -1.33 -1.92 11.68
N TYR A 163 -1.70 -2.72 12.68
CA TYR A 163 -3.07 -3.15 12.90
C TYR A 163 -3.45 -3.07 14.37
N ARG A 164 -4.75 -2.94 14.63
CA ARG A 164 -5.33 -3.01 15.96
C ARG A 164 -6.60 -3.86 15.90
N ALA A 165 -6.58 -5.04 16.53
CA ALA A 165 -7.66 -6.02 16.40
C ALA A 165 -7.92 -6.78 17.72
N PRO A 166 -9.16 -7.23 17.95
CA PRO A 166 -10.33 -7.01 17.09
C PRO A 166 -10.94 -5.60 17.27
N ILE A 167 -11.53 -5.03 16.21
CA ILE A 167 -12.34 -3.80 16.27
C ILE A 167 -13.64 -4.02 15.50
N GLY A 168 -14.78 -3.74 16.14
CA GLY A 168 -16.10 -3.90 15.52
C GLY A 168 -16.56 -5.36 15.37
N ARG A 169 -15.86 -6.29 16.02
CA ARG A 169 -16.16 -7.72 16.11
C ARG A 169 -15.57 -8.31 17.39
N THR A 170 -15.98 -9.51 17.76
CA THR A 170 -15.41 -10.24 18.90
C THR A 170 -14.07 -10.88 18.54
N PHE A 171 -13.34 -11.36 19.56
CA PHE A 171 -12.16 -12.17 19.33
C PHE A 171 -12.48 -13.44 18.54
N ASP A 172 -13.54 -14.15 18.90
CA ASP A 172 -13.92 -15.40 18.22
C ASP A 172 -14.23 -15.16 16.74
N GLU A 173 -14.91 -14.06 16.41
CA GLU A 173 -15.16 -13.68 15.01
C GLU A 173 -13.87 -13.37 14.24
N PHE A 174 -12.89 -12.71 14.87
CA PHE A 174 -11.57 -12.50 14.29
C PHE A 174 -10.82 -13.83 14.10
N PHE A 175 -10.83 -14.68 15.11
CA PHE A 175 -10.07 -15.92 15.16
C PHE A 175 -10.61 -16.94 14.15
N GLU A 176 -11.93 -17.16 14.11
CA GLU A 176 -12.56 -18.09 13.19
C GLU A 176 -12.41 -17.63 11.73
N GLU A 177 -12.52 -16.33 11.44
CA GLU A 177 -12.24 -15.82 10.10
C GLU A 177 -10.78 -16.02 9.70
N SER A 178 -9.85 -15.72 10.61
CA SER A 178 -8.42 -15.93 10.38
C SER A 178 -8.09 -17.41 10.17
N LYS A 179 -8.75 -18.30 10.92
CA LYS A 179 -8.55 -19.76 10.84
C LYS A 179 -9.10 -20.32 9.54
N ALA A 180 -10.30 -19.89 9.12
CA ALA A 180 -10.91 -20.30 7.85
C ALA A 180 -10.05 -19.91 6.65
N HIS A 181 -9.31 -18.80 6.73
CA HIS A 181 -8.44 -18.32 5.67
C HIS A 181 -6.97 -18.70 5.82
N GLY A 182 -6.55 -19.25 6.96
CA GLY A 182 -5.19 -19.72 7.20
C GLY A 182 -4.21 -18.69 7.75
N TRP A 183 -4.56 -17.40 7.75
CA TRP A 183 -3.73 -16.31 8.29
C TRP A 183 -4.57 -15.27 9.01
N PRO A 184 -3.98 -14.52 9.97
CA PRO A 184 -4.60 -13.34 10.56
C PRO A 184 -5.25 -12.46 9.48
N SER A 185 -6.56 -12.32 9.56
CA SER A 185 -7.38 -11.64 8.56
C SER A 185 -7.97 -10.38 9.15
N PHE A 186 -7.47 -9.21 8.75
CA PHE A 186 -7.90 -7.91 9.27
C PHE A 186 -8.91 -7.23 8.35
N ARG A 187 -9.81 -6.45 8.94
CA ARG A 187 -10.78 -5.58 8.22
C ARG A 187 -10.32 -4.13 8.22
N ASP A 188 -10.87 -3.30 7.33
CA ASP A 188 -10.42 -1.91 7.12
C ASP A 188 -10.42 -1.05 8.40
N GLN A 189 -11.30 -1.35 9.36
CA GLN A 189 -11.40 -0.65 10.66
C GLN A 189 -10.28 -1.03 11.63
N GLU A 190 -9.58 -2.13 11.37
CA GLU A 190 -8.46 -2.64 12.17
C GLU A 190 -7.11 -2.19 11.61
N VAL A 191 -7.07 -1.46 10.48
CA VAL A 191 -5.85 -1.00 9.81
C VAL A 191 -5.47 0.41 10.28
N ILE A 192 -4.19 0.61 10.57
CA ILE A 192 -3.60 1.93 10.83
C ILE A 192 -3.04 2.45 9.51
N TRP A 193 -3.91 3.13 8.75
CA TRP A 193 -3.65 3.53 7.36
C TRP A 193 -2.48 4.50 7.19
N GLU A 194 -2.07 5.19 8.26
CA GLU A 194 -0.87 6.03 8.26
C GLU A 194 0.41 5.22 8.03
N ASN A 195 0.40 3.92 8.38
CA ASN A 195 1.56 3.03 8.33
C ASN A 195 1.39 1.82 7.40
N VAL A 196 0.25 1.68 6.71
CA VAL A 196 -0.06 0.54 5.83
C VAL A 196 -0.46 1.04 4.45
N VAL A 197 0.12 0.44 3.42
CA VAL A 197 -0.16 0.75 2.02
C VAL A 197 -0.58 -0.53 1.29
N VAL A 198 -1.69 -0.45 0.55
CA VAL A 198 -2.12 -1.50 -0.37
C VAL A 198 -1.68 -1.09 -1.78
N LYS A 199 -0.79 -1.86 -2.39
CA LYS A 199 -0.31 -1.63 -3.74
C LYS A 199 -1.31 -2.14 -4.79
N SER A 200 -1.10 -1.73 -6.03
CA SER A 200 -1.75 -2.35 -7.18
C SER A 200 -1.47 -3.86 -7.18
N GLY A 201 -2.49 -4.67 -7.48
CA GLY A 201 -2.40 -6.14 -7.38
C GLY A 201 -2.76 -6.70 -6.00
N GLY A 202 -2.95 -5.84 -4.99
CA GLY A 202 -3.42 -6.25 -3.67
C GLY A 202 -2.32 -6.56 -2.66
N GLU A 203 -1.04 -6.47 -3.03
CA GLU A 203 0.06 -6.58 -2.06
C GLU A 203 -0.10 -5.53 -0.95
N VAL A 204 0.02 -5.96 0.30
CA VAL A 204 -0.01 -5.07 1.47
C VAL A 204 1.39 -4.94 2.03
N VAL A 205 1.85 -3.70 2.16
CA VAL A 205 3.15 -3.36 2.73
C VAL A 205 3.02 -2.34 3.84
N SER A 206 4.00 -2.28 4.73
CA SER A 206 4.12 -1.18 5.67
C SER A 206 4.66 0.09 5.01
N GLY A 207 4.55 1.23 5.69
CA GLY A 207 5.07 2.52 5.22
C GLY A 207 6.60 2.54 5.01
N ASN A 208 7.33 1.62 5.64
CA ASN A 208 8.77 1.41 5.43
C ASN A 208 9.09 0.31 4.39
N GLY A 209 8.07 -0.26 3.74
CA GLY A 209 8.23 -1.19 2.62
C GLY A 209 8.34 -2.67 2.99
N THR A 210 8.03 -3.06 4.24
CA THR A 210 7.99 -4.48 4.64
C THR A 210 6.78 -5.15 4.01
N HIS A 211 6.98 -6.31 3.39
CA HIS A 211 5.88 -7.14 2.89
C HIS A 211 5.07 -7.69 4.07
N LEU A 212 3.76 -7.45 4.08
CA LEU A 212 2.87 -7.89 5.14
C LEU A 212 2.00 -9.06 4.68
N GLY A 213 1.51 -9.03 3.44
CA GLY A 213 0.62 -10.03 2.87
C GLY A 213 -0.18 -9.46 1.72
N HIS A 214 -1.46 -9.83 1.62
CA HIS A 214 -2.33 -9.41 0.51
C HIS A 214 -3.74 -9.03 0.98
N ASN A 215 -4.33 -8.01 0.35
CA ASN A 215 -5.75 -7.72 0.43
C ASN A 215 -6.50 -8.63 -0.54
N LEU A 216 -7.34 -9.51 0.02
CA LEU A 216 -8.11 -10.52 -0.70
C LEU A 216 -9.61 -10.32 -0.41
N PRO A 217 -10.26 -9.33 -1.04
CA PRO A 217 -11.64 -8.98 -0.74
C PRO A 217 -12.60 -10.16 -0.85
N ASP A 218 -13.60 -10.18 0.02
CA ASP A 218 -14.68 -11.14 0.03
C ASP A 218 -16.05 -10.42 0.07
N ARG A 219 -17.12 -11.18 0.29
CA ARG A 219 -18.49 -10.63 0.35
C ARG A 219 -18.69 -9.60 1.47
N LYS A 220 -17.82 -9.56 2.48
CA LYS A 220 -17.87 -8.61 3.60
C LYS A 220 -16.99 -7.37 3.36
N GLY A 221 -16.28 -7.30 2.24
CA GLY A 221 -15.41 -6.19 1.86
C GLY A 221 -13.93 -6.58 1.83
N ASN A 222 -13.04 -5.62 2.04
CA ASN A 222 -11.60 -5.87 2.10
C ASN A 222 -11.26 -6.85 3.24
N ARG A 223 -10.29 -7.71 2.98
CA ARG A 223 -9.76 -8.67 3.96
C ARG A 223 -8.26 -8.74 3.77
N HIS A 224 -7.55 -8.12 4.70
CA HIS A 224 -6.10 -8.08 4.71
C HIS A 224 -5.59 -9.37 5.33
N CYS A 225 -5.11 -10.29 4.50
CA CYS A 225 -4.60 -11.61 4.87
C CYS A 225 -3.09 -11.49 5.10
N ILE A 226 -2.68 -11.46 6.37
CA ILE A 226 -1.36 -10.96 6.78
C ILE A 226 -0.53 -12.04 7.45
N ASN A 227 0.75 -12.10 7.09
CA ASN A 227 1.75 -12.94 7.71
C ASN A 227 1.97 -12.50 9.17
N LEU A 228 1.70 -13.39 10.13
CA LEU A 228 1.93 -13.13 11.55
C LEU A 228 3.39 -12.75 11.81
N VAL A 229 4.38 -13.43 11.18
CA VAL A 229 5.80 -13.06 11.31
C VAL A 229 6.07 -11.58 11.08
N CYS A 230 5.39 -10.95 10.11
CA CYS A 230 5.69 -9.59 9.67
C CYS A 230 5.05 -8.53 10.57
N VAL A 231 4.10 -8.94 11.42
CA VAL A 231 3.41 -8.08 12.37
C VAL A 231 3.71 -8.44 13.83
N SER A 232 4.71 -9.30 14.05
CA SER A 232 5.20 -9.79 15.35
C SER A 232 6.26 -8.89 16.00
N GLY A 233 6.46 -7.67 15.51
CA GLY A 233 7.40 -6.73 16.11
C GLY A 233 7.04 -6.40 17.56
N PRO A 234 8.04 -6.10 18.41
CA PRO A 234 7.77 -5.47 19.70
C PRO A 234 7.21 -4.05 19.48
N PRO A 235 6.43 -3.53 20.45
CA PRO A 235 6.09 -2.11 20.45
C PRO A 235 7.37 -1.26 20.51
N PRO A 236 7.34 -0.02 19.99
CA PRO A 236 8.45 0.91 20.18
C PRO A 236 8.73 1.05 21.68
N THR A 237 9.98 0.82 22.09
CA THR A 237 10.42 1.19 23.44
C THR A 237 10.17 2.69 23.61
N ALA A 238 9.67 3.14 24.77
CA ALA A 238 9.32 4.54 25.05
C ALA A 238 10.49 5.56 24.97
N VAL A 239 11.60 5.19 24.34
CA VAL A 239 12.78 6.02 24.06
C VAL A 239 12.93 6.14 22.54
N SER A 240 12.04 6.89 21.89
CA SER A 240 12.28 7.50 20.57
C SER A 240 11.12 8.43 20.16
N THR A 241 10.74 9.35 21.05
CA THR A 241 10.03 10.59 20.64
C THR A 241 10.98 11.62 20.01
N GLU A 242 12.22 11.25 19.74
CA GLU A 242 13.11 11.99 18.85
C GLU A 242 13.09 11.36 17.44
N TYR A 243 11.90 11.29 16.86
CA TYR A 243 11.78 11.41 15.41
C TYR A 243 12.19 12.84 15.07
N THR A 244 13.49 13.06 14.87
CA THR A 244 14.01 14.34 14.38
C THR A 244 13.39 14.58 13.02
N ARG A 245 12.33 15.39 13.01
CA ARG A 245 11.81 15.98 11.78
C ARG A 245 13.00 16.65 11.07
N PRO A 246 13.17 16.45 9.75
CA PRO A 246 14.25 17.09 9.00
C PRO A 246 14.11 18.63 8.92
N ASP A 247 13.03 19.21 9.46
CA ASP A 247 12.80 20.67 9.52
C ASP A 247 13.61 21.38 10.62
N LYS A 248 14.30 20.64 11.51
CA LYS A 248 15.08 21.24 12.62
C LYS A 248 16.60 21.26 12.44
N LEU A 249 17.12 20.98 11.25
CA LEU A 249 18.49 21.41 10.89
C LEU A 249 18.48 22.81 10.29
N CYS A 250 18.22 23.80 11.14
CA CYS A 250 18.81 25.11 10.93
C CYS A 250 19.49 25.54 12.23
N PRO A 251 20.80 25.28 12.39
CA PRO A 251 21.55 26.02 13.38
C PRO A 251 21.65 27.46 12.86
N ARG A 252 20.81 28.33 13.44
CA ARG A 252 21.11 29.76 13.53
C ARG A 252 22.44 29.91 14.27
N ALA A 253 23.54 29.84 13.53
CA ALA A 253 24.87 30.19 13.98
C ALA A 253 25.72 30.69 12.80
N CYS A 254 25.14 31.58 11.98
CA CYS A 254 25.96 32.52 11.21
C CYS A 254 26.32 33.70 12.12
N SER A 255 27.03 33.44 13.22
CA SER A 255 27.67 34.49 14.00
C SER A 255 29.06 34.72 13.42
N ARG A 256 29.24 35.95 12.94
CA ARG A 256 30.46 36.50 12.37
C ARG A 256 31.65 36.26 13.31
N ARG A 257 32.71 35.61 12.82
CA ARG A 257 34.03 35.67 13.48
C ARG A 257 34.59 37.09 13.32
N PRO A 258 35.10 37.75 14.37
CA PRO A 258 35.90 38.96 14.19
C PRO A 258 37.25 38.59 13.54
N ARG A 259 37.66 39.35 12.53
CA ARG A 259 39.01 39.30 11.97
C ARG A 259 40.03 39.77 13.03
N PRO A 260 41.19 39.12 13.19
CA PRO A 260 42.26 39.67 14.02
C PRO A 260 42.79 40.98 13.42
N ARG A 261 42.92 42.01 14.26
CA ARG A 261 43.55 43.28 13.91
C ARG A 261 45.02 43.07 13.61
N ARG A 262 45.44 43.54 12.43
CA ARG A 262 46.84 43.69 12.01
C ARG A 262 47.46 44.82 12.84
N SER A 263 48.40 44.52 13.74
CA SER A 263 49.26 45.54 14.33
C SER A 263 50.49 45.73 13.44
N GLN A 264 50.68 46.96 12.98
CA GLN A 264 51.94 47.44 12.42
C GLN A 264 52.86 47.85 13.58
N ALA A 265 54.11 47.37 13.53
CA ALA A 265 55.32 48.06 13.99
C ALA A 265 56.48 47.28 13.31
N GLY A 266 57.40 47.84 12.52
CA GLY A 266 57.84 49.22 12.45
C GLY A 266 59.08 49.43 13.31
N ARG A 267 60.20 48.77 12.96
CA ARG A 267 61.57 49.29 12.90
C ARG A 267 62.50 48.23 12.32
#